data_AF-B9RIX9-F1
#
_entry.id   AF-B9RIX9-F1
#
_cell.length_a   1.000
_cell.length_b   1.000
_cell.length_c   1.000
_cell.angle_alpha   90.00
_cell.angle_beta   90.00
_cell.angle_gamma   90.00
#
_symmetry.space_group_name_H-M   'P 1'
#
loop_
_entity.id
_entity.type
_entity.pdbx_description
1 polymer ?
#
loop_
_entity_poly.entity_id
_entity_poly.type
_entity_poly.pdbx_seq_one_letter_code
_entity_poly.pdbx_strand_id
1 'polypeptide(L)'
;MHNSLTEWHVLHSLNIQGRPTKALAIIGVRWQPTPRDWMKVNIDGSTLGTLGAAGAGAIFRNAGEHPQRAFDFPSARMLNAKKVPT
;
A
#
# COMPACT_ATOMS: atom_id res chain seq x y z
N MET A 1 -6.17 -9.34 14.22
CA MET A 1 -6.33 -10.80 14.17
C MET A 1 -4.95 -11.41 14.35
N HIS A 2 -4.73 -12.08 15.47
CA HIS A 2 -3.46 -12.75 15.76
C HIS A 2 -3.62 -14.22 15.37
N ASN A 3 -3.27 -14.55 14.12
CA ASN A 3 -3.23 -15.93 13.63
C ASN A 3 -2.34 -16.78 14.55
N SER A 4 -2.96 -17.45 15.52
CA SER A 4 -2.30 -18.24 16.55
C SER A 4 -2.92 -19.64 16.62
N LEU A 5 -2.13 -20.62 17.07
CA LEU A 5 -2.60 -21.99 17.24
C LEU A 5 -3.75 -22.09 18.27
N THR A 6 -3.75 -21.21 19.27
CA THR A 6 -4.81 -21.14 20.28
C THR A 6 -6.15 -20.75 19.67
N GLU A 7 -6.21 -19.70 18.84
CA GLU A 7 -7.44 -19.32 18.13
C GLU A 7 -7.91 -20.45 17.20
N TRP A 8 -6.99 -21.15 16.53
CA TRP A 8 -7.33 -22.28 15.67
C TRP A 8 -8.02 -23.41 16.45
N HIS A 9 -7.50 -23.77 17.64
CA HIS A 9 -8.12 -24.78 18.50
C HIS A 9 -9.52 -24.39 18.97
N VAL A 10 -9.77 -23.12 19.27
CA VAL A 10 -11.09 -22.62 19.66
C VAL A 10 -12.07 -22.69 18.48
N LEU A 11 -11.67 -22.26 17.29
CA LEU A 11 -12.52 -22.35 16.09
C LEU A 11 -12.84 -23.81 15.74
N HIS A 12 -11.86 -24.70 15.88
CA HIS A 12 -12.03 -26.12 15.66
C HIS A 12 -12.98 -26.76 16.68
N SER A 13 -12.88 -26.42 17.96
CA SER A 13 -13.79 -26.96 18.99
C SER A 13 -15.23 -26.48 18.83
N LEU A 14 -15.43 -25.29 18.27
CA LEU A 14 -16.75 -24.74 17.92
C LEU A 14 -17.28 -25.22 16.56
N ASN A 15 -16.58 -26.14 15.89
CA ASN A 15 -16.92 -26.65 14.56
C ASN A 15 -17.08 -25.53 13.50
N ILE A 16 -16.39 -24.40 13.70
CA ILE A 16 -16.38 -23.29 12.75
C ILE A 16 -15.39 -23.64 11.65
N GLN A 17 -15.90 -24.02 10.49
CA GLN A 17 -15.06 -24.25 9.32
C GLN A 17 -14.43 -22.91 8.89
N GLY A 18 -13.11 -22.82 9.04
CA GLY A 18 -12.36 -21.73 8.45
C GLY A 18 -12.59 -21.68 6.94
N ARG A 19 -12.70 -20.48 6.38
CA ARG A 19 -12.62 -20.26 4.93
C ARG A 19 -11.20 -19.78 4.63
N PRO A 20 -10.21 -20.69 4.51
CA PRO A 20 -8.87 -20.27 4.13
C PRO A 20 -8.98 -19.61 2.75
N THR A 21 -8.70 -18.31 2.70
CA THR A 21 -8.48 -17.63 1.43
C THR A 21 -7.26 -18.28 0.80
N LYS A 22 -7.33 -18.59 -0.51
CA LYS A 22 -6.13 -18.99 -1.26
C LYS A 22 -5.07 -17.94 -0.99
N ALA A 23 -3.94 -18.34 -0.41
CA ALA A 23 -2.79 -17.47 -0.29
C ALA A 23 -2.45 -16.95 -1.69
N LEU A 24 -2.24 -15.64 -1.80
CA LEU A 24 -1.81 -15.05 -3.07
C LEU A 24 -0.48 -15.71 -3.48
N ALA A 25 -0.39 -16.13 -4.74
CA ALA A 25 0.85 -16.67 -5.27
C ALA A 25 1.93 -15.58 -5.20
N ILE A 26 3.10 -15.92 -4.64
CA ILE A 26 4.24 -15.02 -4.64
C ILE A 26 4.75 -14.92 -6.08
N ILE A 27 4.56 -13.75 -6.68
CA ILE A 27 5.14 -13.43 -7.99
C ILE A 27 6.49 -12.73 -7.78
N GLY A 28 7.54 -13.23 -8.44
CA GLY A 28 8.84 -12.57 -8.44
C GLY A 28 8.77 -11.32 -9.32
N VAL A 29 9.05 -10.15 -8.74
CA VAL A 29 9.17 -8.89 -9.48
C VAL A 29 10.64 -8.49 -9.55
N ARG A 30 11.14 -8.26 -10.76
CA ARG A 30 12.50 -7.73 -10.98
C ARG A 30 12.43 -6.25 -11.30
N TRP A 31 13.03 -5.42 -10.45
CA TRP A 31 13.23 -4.00 -10.75
C TRP A 31 14.35 -3.86 -11.79
N GLN A 32 14.07 -3.13 -12.87
CA GLN A 32 15.04 -2.80 -13.90
C GLN A 32 15.31 -1.29 -13.89
N PRO A 33 16.53 -0.84 -14.26
CA PRO A 33 16.80 0.57 -14.47
C PRO A 33 15.84 1.18 -15.48
N THR A 34 15.49 2.44 -15.27
CA THR A 34 14.60 3.17 -16.18
C THR A 34 15.33 3.43 -17.50
N PRO A 35 14.70 3.22 -18.67
CA PRO A 35 15.31 3.53 -19.97
C PRO A 35 15.74 4.99 -20.08
N ARG A 36 16.75 5.29 -20.91
CA ARG A 36 17.41 6.61 -20.98
C ARG A 36 16.44 7.78 -21.21
N ASP A 37 15.40 7.58 -22.01
CA ASP A 37 14.45 8.62 -22.41
C ASP A 37 13.19 8.66 -21.52
N TRP A 38 13.20 7.91 -20.42
CA TRP A 38 12.08 7.81 -19.51
C TRP A 38 12.33 8.60 -18.23
N MET A 39 11.23 9.10 -17.67
CA MET A 39 11.22 9.73 -16.35
C MET A 39 10.54 8.79 -15.37
N LYS A 40 11.23 8.46 -14.27
CA LYS A 40 10.70 7.65 -13.17
C LYS A 40 10.02 8.60 -12.18
N VAL A 41 8.82 8.26 -11.75
CA VAL A 41 8.14 8.97 -10.66
C VAL A 41 8.02 8.02 -9.49
N ASN A 42 8.63 8.37 -8.36
CA ASN A 42 8.43 7.66 -7.10
C ASN A 42 7.50 8.48 -6.22
N ILE A 43 6.43 7.85 -5.76
CA ILE A 43 5.40 8.47 -4.93
C ILE A 43 5.39 7.71 -3.61
N ASP A 44 5.33 8.43 -2.51
CA ASP A 44 5.15 7.85 -1.17
C ASP A 44 4.10 8.63 -0.39
N GLY A 45 3.40 7.94 0.50
CA GLY A 45 2.33 8.50 1.32
C GLY A 45 2.59 8.28 2.80
N SER A 46 2.24 9.26 3.62
CA SER A 46 2.34 9.17 5.08
C SER A 46 1.00 9.53 5.72
N THR A 47 0.65 8.84 6.81
CA THR A 47 -0.59 9.07 7.56
C THR A 47 -0.35 9.03 9.06
N LEU A 48 -1.00 9.93 9.80
CA LEU A 48 -1.04 9.94 11.26
C LEU A 48 -2.10 8.97 11.78
N GLY A 49 -1.89 7.67 11.55
CA GLY A 49 -2.81 6.61 11.98
C GLY A 49 -3.98 6.36 11.02
N THR A 50 -4.90 5.47 11.42
CA THR A 50 -6.13 5.16 10.68
C THR A 50 -7.11 6.32 10.78
N LEU A 51 -7.44 6.95 9.64
CA LEU A 51 -8.27 8.17 9.50
C LEU A 51 -7.60 9.48 9.96
N GLY A 52 -6.28 9.47 10.18
CA GLY A 52 -5.51 10.66 10.50
C GLY A 52 -5.30 11.60 9.30
N ALA A 53 -4.61 12.71 9.56
CA ALA A 53 -4.10 13.55 8.49
C ALA A 53 -3.13 12.72 7.64
N ALA A 54 -3.27 12.81 6.32
CA ALA A 54 -2.45 12.10 5.37
C ALA A 54 -1.84 13.08 4.37
N GLY A 55 -0.58 12.87 4.04
CA GLY A 55 0.15 13.60 3.01
C GLY A 55 0.75 12.63 2.00
N ALA A 56 1.13 13.14 0.83
CA ALA A 56 1.80 12.36 -0.18
C ALA A 56 2.83 13.21 -0.92
N GLY A 57 3.98 12.63 -1.22
CA GLY A 57 5.04 13.28 -1.97
C GLY A 57 5.39 12.49 -3.22
N ALA A 58 5.92 13.19 -4.21
CA ALA A 58 6.45 12.58 -5.44
C ALA A 58 7.81 13.16 -5.80
N ILE A 59 8.72 12.31 -6.29
CA ILE A 59 10.00 12.71 -6.87
C ILE A 59 10.10 12.18 -8.29
N PHE A 60 10.34 13.08 -9.23
CA PHE A 60 10.67 12.79 -10.62
C PHE A 60 12.18 12.58 -10.73
N ARG A 61 12.60 11.46 -11.30
CA ARG A 61 14.00 11.08 -11.51
C ARG A 61 14.25 10.80 -12.99
N ASN A 62 15.45 11.11 -13.45
CA ASN A 62 15.90 10.67 -14.77
C ASN A 62 16.33 9.19 -14.74
N ALA A 63 16.74 8.66 -15.89
CA ALA A 63 17.22 7.29 -16.04
C ALA A 63 18.43 6.93 -15.15
N GLY A 64 19.24 7.92 -14.77
CA GLY A 64 20.36 7.77 -13.83
C GLY A 64 19.94 7.85 -12.36
N GLU A 65 18.64 7.81 -12.08
CA GLU A 65 18.05 7.96 -10.73
C GLU A 65 18.30 9.31 -10.06
N HIS A 66 18.82 10.30 -10.81
CA HIS A 66 19.06 11.63 -10.28
C HIS A 66 17.73 12.41 -10.20
N PRO A 67 17.42 13.01 -9.03
CA PRO A 67 16.20 13.80 -8.86
C PRO A 67 16.20 15.02 -9.78
N GLN A 68 15.08 15.24 -10.46
CA GLN A 68 14.84 16.36 -11.35
C GLN A 68 13.85 17.35 -10.74
N ARG A 69 12.84 16.84 -10.01
CA ARG A 69 11.80 17.63 -9.37
C ARG A 69 11.19 16.86 -8.21
N ALA A 70 10.71 17.58 -7.20
CA ALA A 70 9.87 17.04 -6.14
C ALA A 70 8.58 17.85 -6.02
N PHE A 71 7.52 17.19 -5.56
CA PHE A 71 6.27 17.83 -5.16
C PHE A 71 5.76 17.19 -3.88
N ASP A 72 5.12 17.99 -3.05
CA ASP A 72 4.50 17.54 -1.81
C ASP A 72 3.04 18.03 -1.76
N PHE A 73 2.15 17.14 -1.37
CA PHE A 73 0.76 17.44 -1.07
C PHE A 73 0.66 17.52 0.46
N PRO A 74 0.73 18.74 1.04
CA PRO A 74 0.70 18.91 2.47
C PRO A 74 -0.61 18.37 3.03
N SER A 75 -0.50 17.79 4.23
CA SER A 75 -1.55 17.00 4.84
C SER A 75 -2.85 17.79 5.00
N ALA A 76 -3.87 17.40 4.23
CA ALA A 76 -5.26 17.81 4.47
C ALA A 76 -5.98 16.65 5.17
N ARG A 77 -6.95 16.98 6.03
CA ARG A 77 -7.87 15.99 6.61
C ARG A 77 -8.52 15.25 5.43
N MET A 78 -8.37 13.92 5.37
CA MET A 78 -9.04 13.10 4.35
C MET A 78 -10.55 13.31 4.55
N LEU A 79 -11.14 14.28 3.85
CA LEU A 79 -12.58 14.46 3.85
C LEU A 79 -13.15 13.22 3.21
N ASN A 80 -13.96 12.48 3.98
CA ASN A 80 -14.64 11.26 3.61
C ASN A 80 -14.90 11.23 2.09
N ALA A 81 -14.27 10.29 1.39
CA ALA A 81 -14.67 9.96 0.04
C ALA A 81 -16.17 9.66 0.11
N LYS A 82 -17.01 10.59 -0.38
CA LYS A 82 -18.44 10.36 -0.47
C LYS A 82 -18.57 9.12 -1.35
N LYS A 83 -19.16 8.05 -0.79
CA LYS A 83 -19.62 6.91 -1.59
C LYS A 83 -20.39 7.47 -2.77
N VAL A 84 -19.88 7.26 -3.98
CA VAL A 84 -20.66 7.41 -5.20
C VAL A 84 -21.79 6.37 -5.09
N PRO A 85 -23.06 6.76 -5.08
CA PRO A 85 -24.15 5.80 -5.08
C PRO A 85 -24.14 5.07 -6.43
N THR A 86 -24.05 3.74 -6.38
CA THR A 86 -24.39 2.85 -7.50
C THR A 86 -25.90 2.75 -7.65
#